data_AF-A0A7C7EAG4-F1
#
_entry.id   AF-A0A7C7EAG4-F1
#
_cell.length_a   1.000
_cell.length_b   1.000
_cell.length_c   1.000
_cell.angle_alpha   90.00
_cell.angle_beta   90.00
_cell.angle_gamma   90.00
#
_symmetry.space_group_name_H-M   'P 1'
#
loop_
_entity.id
_entity.type
_entity.pdbx_description
1 polymer ?
#
loop_
_entity_poly.entity_id
_entity_poly.type
_entity_poly.pdbx_seq_one_letter_code
_entity_poly.pdbx_strand_id
1 'polypeptide(L)' 'IITGGEKLIATLGIEDVIIVDTDDALLICSKDKVQNVKEILKELKEKKSEYL' A
#
# COMPACT_ATOMS: atom_id res chain seq x y z
N ILE A 1 -0.80 6.46 9.75
CA ILE A 1 -0.98 7.50 8.71
C ILE A 1 -1.81 6.85 7.62
N ILE A 2 -3.02 7.34 7.38
CA ILE A 2 -3.83 6.95 6.23
C ILE A 2 -3.65 8.08 5.22
N THR A 3 -3.02 7.80 4.08
CA THR A 3 -2.93 8.72 2.95
C THR A 3 -3.74 8.08 1.84
N GLY A 4 -4.94 8.60 1.57
CA GLY A 4 -5.92 7.98 0.69
C GLY A 4 -6.40 8.91 -0.43
N GLY A 5 -6.66 8.31 -1.60
CA GLY A 5 -7.36 8.90 -2.74
C GLY A 5 -8.89 8.75 -2.61
N GLU A 6 -9.60 8.42 -3.69
CA GLU A 6 -11.09 8.42 -3.76
C GLU A 6 -11.80 7.22 -3.08
N LYS A 7 -11.07 6.18 -2.64
CA LYS A 7 -11.68 4.91 -2.19
C LYS A 7 -11.99 4.89 -0.69
N LEU A 8 -13.15 4.34 -0.32
CA LEU A 8 -13.48 4.03 1.07
C LEU A 8 -12.70 2.79 1.54
N ILE A 9 -11.91 2.95 2.60
CA ILE A 9 -11.13 1.87 3.21
C ILE A 9 -11.55 1.72 4.66
N ALA A 10 -12.01 0.52 5.04
CA ALA A 10 -12.40 0.16 6.39
C ALA A 10 -11.52 -0.99 6.91
N THR A 11 -11.17 -0.96 8.19
CA THR A 11 -10.38 -2.01 8.86
C THR A 11 -11.02 -2.34 10.20
N LEU A 12 -10.93 -3.60 10.62
CA LEU A 12 -11.50 -4.07 11.89
C LEU A 12 -10.60 -5.13 12.50
N GLY A 13 -10.29 -4.99 13.79
CA GLY A 13 -9.49 -5.97 14.54
C GLY A 13 -8.02 -6.05 14.13
N ILE A 14 -7.51 -5.03 13.43
CA ILE A 14 -6.08 -4.93 13.09
C ILE A 14 -5.50 -3.65 13.69
N GLU A 15 -4.27 -3.76 14.19
CA GLU A 15 -3.53 -2.68 14.82
C GLU A 15 -2.18 -2.50 14.11
N ASP A 16 -1.59 -1.32 14.25
CA ASP A 16 -0.24 -1.02 13.74
C ASP A 16 -0.03 -1.36 12.26
N VAL A 17 -1.01 -1.05 11.42
CA VAL A 17 -0.89 -1.17 9.96
C VAL A 17 -0.67 0.17 9.28
N ILE A 18 0.01 0.13 8.14
CA ILE A 18 0.17 1.21 7.19
C ILE A 18 -0.59 0.79 5.93
N ILE A 19 -1.44 1.69 5.45
CA ILE A 19 -2.20 1.54 4.22
C ILE A 19 -1.79 2.67 3.29
N VAL A 20 -1.28 2.31 2.11
CA VAL A 20 -0.89 3.24 1.06
C VAL A 20 -1.76 2.97 -0.15
N ASP A 21 -2.65 3.91 -0.45
CA ASP A 21 -3.49 3.89 -1.65
C ASP A 21 -2.89 4.83 -2.70
N THR A 22 -2.60 4.29 -3.88
CA THR A 22 -2.11 5.03 -5.03
C THR A 22 -2.94 4.65 -6.26
N ASP A 23 -2.89 5.48 -7.30
CA ASP A 23 -3.61 5.21 -8.56
C ASP A 23 -3.27 3.85 -9.17
N ASP A 24 -2.07 3.34 -8.88
CA ASP A 24 -1.57 2.09 -9.45
C ASP A 24 -1.80 0.85 -8.60
N ALA A 25 -1.76 1.00 -7.27
CA ALA A 25 -1.77 -0.11 -6.35
C ALA A 25 -2.23 0.28 -4.94
N LEU A 26 -2.75 -0.70 -4.22
CA LEU A 26 -3.02 -0.65 -2.78
C LEU A 26 -1.98 -1.52 -2.05
N LEU A 27 -1.24 -0.92 -1.13
CA LEU A 27 -0.30 -1.61 -0.26
C LEU A 27 -0.78 -1.56 1.20
N ILE A 28 -0.79 -2.72 1.85
CA ILE A 28 -1.10 -2.87 3.28
C ILE A 28 0.04 -3.63 3.93
N CYS A 29 0.64 -3.07 4.99
CA CYS A 29 1.71 -3.73 5.73
C CYS A 29 1.69 -3.36 7.21
N SER A 30 2.34 -4.16 8.04
CA SER A 30 2.58 -3.81 9.44
C SER A 30 3.61 -2.68 9.56
N LYS A 31 3.45 -1.83 10.57
CA LYS A 31 4.26 -0.62 10.79
C LYS A 31 5.74 -0.92 11.05
N ASP A 32 6.05 -2.08 11.63
CA ASP A 32 7.43 -2.56 11.83
C ASP A 32 8.16 -2.89 10.51
N LYS A 33 7.43 -3.03 9.40
CA LYS A 33 7.99 -3.30 8.06
C LYS A 33 8.05 -2.05 7.17
N VAL A 34 7.78 -0.87 7.71
CA VAL A 34 7.71 0.39 6.95
C VAL A 34 8.98 0.72 6.14
N GLN A 35 10.14 0.27 6.62
CA GLN A 35 11.43 0.53 5.98
C GLN A 35 11.53 -0.01 4.54
N ASN A 36 10.77 -1.07 4.21
CA ASN A 36 10.76 -1.70 2.88
C ASN A 36 9.66 -1.16 1.95
N VAL A 37 8.82 -0.21 2.39
CA VAL A 37 7.63 0.22 1.63
C VAL A 37 7.98 0.81 0.27
N LYS A 38 9.08 1.57 0.15
CA LYS A 38 9.48 2.18 -1.12
C LYS A 38 9.89 1.16 -2.18
N GLU A 39 10.62 0.12 -1.78
CA GLU A 39 11.04 -0.95 -2.70
C GLU A 39 9.82 -1.75 -3.16
N ILE A 40 8.94 -2.13 -2.23
CA ILE A 40 7.71 -2.86 -2.55
C ILE A 40 6.81 -2.05 -3.49
N LEU A 41 6.64 -0.74 -3.25
CA LEU A 41 5.88 0.13 -4.15
C LEU A 41 6.51 0.22 -5.54
N LYS A 42 7.85 0.22 -5.64
CA LYS A 42 8.55 0.22 -6.94
C LYS A 42 8.29 -1.10 -7.69
N GLU A 43 8.44 -2.24 -7.03
CA GLU A 43 8.17 -3.56 -7.63
C GLU A 43 6.71 -3.69 -8.09
N LEU A 44 5.75 -3.21 -7.29
CA LEU A 44 4.33 -3.25 -7.66
C LEU A 44 4.04 -2.42 -8.92
N LYS A 45 4.69 -1.26 -9.07
CA LYS A 45 4.58 -0.43 -10.27
C LYS A 45 5.19 -1.10 -11.50
N GLU A 46 6.36 -1.72 -11.34
CA GLU A 46 7.04 -2.45 -12.42
C GLU A 46 6.19 -3.65 -12.88
N LYS A 47 5.66 -4.46 -11.95
CA LYS A 47 4.79 -5.60 -12.28
C LYS A 47 3.49 -5.18 -12.96
N LYS A 48 2.86 -4.06 -12.56
CA LYS A 48 1.68 -3.55 -13.27
C LYS A 48 1.98 -3.24 -14.75
N SER A 49 3.20 -2.79 -15.04
CA SER A 49 3.65 -2.52 -16.41
C SER A 49 3.93 -3.77 -17.25
N GLU A 50 4.08 -4.97 -16.65
CA GLU A 50 4.26 -6.24 -17.36
C GLU A 50 2.92 -6.90 -17.80
N TYR A 51 1.80 -6.47 -17.23
CA TYR A 51 0.46 -6.99 -17.56
C TYR A 51 -0.35 -6.09 -18.51
N LEU A 52 0.27 -5.05 -19.08
CA LEU A 52 -0.27 -4.13 -20.09
C LEU A 52 0.56 -4.19 -21.37
#